data_AF-A0A4R4GIU9-F1
#
_entry.id   AF-A0A4R4GIU9-F1
#
_cell.length_a   1.000
_cell.length_b   1.000
_cell.length_c   1.000
_cell.angle_alpha   90.00
_cell.angle_beta   90.00
_cell.angle_gamma   90.00
#
_symmetry.space_group_name_H-M   'P 1'
#
loop_
_entity.id
_entity.type
_entity.pdbx_description
1 polymer ?
#
loop_
_entity_poly.entity_id
_entity_poly.type
_entity_poly.pdbx_seq_one_letter_code
_entity_poly.pdbx_strand_id
1 'polypeptide(L)'
;MSDLNLENIVGFKAVDKNGNERQVTVDEMTELVSARIVSAASEISTFAAAAAAGTDEFEDQLPQSDTFSWLRTLDGSKNPTLTSSSAAAKVLGGLIGVTTPTKDGLMPKNQVCRNIAKINNLHCRLKCNISSPGEWVNGFLYVGSTSGSVSTIAVSVMIWNETKVFCKLINGVKGYISSISYIQETNSISLFVEMAQYANILFAPMTQLYSSSLETVESIPSDAINLDF
;
A
#
# COMPACT_ATOMS: atom_id res chain seq x y z
N MET A 1 -44.47 -56.69 51.03
CA MET A 1 -44.11 -55.40 50.42
C MET A 1 -44.33 -55.60 48.93
N SER A 2 -45.42 -55.08 48.38
CA SER A 2 -45.72 -55.23 46.95
C SER A 2 -44.85 -54.25 46.18
N ASP A 3 -44.02 -54.74 45.27
CA ASP A 3 -43.26 -53.91 44.34
C ASP A 3 -44.22 -53.01 43.57
N LEU A 4 -44.03 -51.69 43.72
CA LEU A 4 -44.81 -50.68 43.02
C LEU A 4 -44.43 -50.77 41.54
N ASN A 5 -45.30 -51.36 40.72
CA ASN A 5 -45.05 -51.50 39.29
C ASN A 5 -45.14 -50.11 38.62
N LEU A 6 -43.99 -49.49 38.39
CA LEU A 6 -43.83 -48.13 37.84
C LEU A 6 -44.13 -48.05 36.34
N GLU A 7 -44.25 -49.19 35.66
CA GLU A 7 -44.50 -49.28 34.20
C GLU A 7 -45.83 -48.63 33.75
N ASN A 8 -46.76 -48.35 34.67
CA ASN A 8 -48.07 -47.74 34.37
C ASN A 8 -48.27 -46.33 34.98
N ILE A 9 -47.22 -45.69 35.51
CA ILE A 9 -47.34 -44.32 36.02
C ILE A 9 -47.14 -43.32 34.87
N VAL A 10 -48.24 -42.97 34.19
CA VAL A 10 -48.34 -41.81 33.29
C VAL A 10 -48.33 -40.54 34.15
N GLY A 11 -47.14 -39.96 34.33
CA GLY A 11 -46.92 -38.79 35.20
C GLY A 11 -46.48 -37.52 34.48
N PHE A 12 -46.11 -37.59 33.20
CA PHE A 12 -45.48 -36.49 32.48
C PHE A 12 -46.35 -36.03 31.30
N LYS A 13 -46.55 -34.72 31.20
CA LYS A 13 -47.12 -34.08 30.01
C LYS A 13 -46.00 -33.59 29.11
N ALA A 14 -45.89 -34.15 27.92
CA ALA A 14 -45.03 -33.63 26.86
C ALA A 14 -45.85 -32.73 25.94
N VAL A 15 -45.21 -31.67 25.43
CA VAL A 15 -45.80 -30.75 24.46
C VAL A 15 -45.03 -30.88 23.15
N ASP A 16 -45.72 -31.09 22.04
CA ASP A 16 -45.08 -31.14 20.73
C ASP A 16 -44.71 -29.73 20.21
N LYS A 17 -44.00 -29.67 19.07
CA LYS A 17 -43.58 -28.39 18.45
C LYS A 17 -44.73 -27.45 18.07
N ASN A 18 -45.96 -27.96 17.99
CA ASN A 18 -47.16 -27.22 17.64
C ASN A 18 -47.97 -26.82 18.90
N GLY A 19 -47.48 -27.14 20.10
CA GLY A 19 -48.14 -26.84 21.36
C GLY A 19 -49.14 -27.88 21.82
N ASN A 20 -49.22 -29.06 21.20
CA ASN A 20 -50.18 -30.09 21.60
C ASN A 20 -49.64 -30.90 22.80
N GLU A 21 -50.44 -30.99 23.86
CA GLU A 21 -50.14 -31.79 25.04
C GLU A 21 -50.49 -33.27 24.84
N ARG A 22 -49.56 -34.16 25.20
CA ARG A 22 -49.75 -35.60 25.30
C ARG A 22 -49.19 -36.12 26.62
N GLN A 23 -49.88 -37.07 27.25
CA GLN A 23 -49.35 -37.83 28.38
C GLN A 23 -48.30 -38.83 27.86
N VAL A 24 -47.14 -38.84 28.51
CA VAL A 24 -46.03 -39.75 28.20
C VAL A 24 -45.63 -40.51 29.46
N THR A 25 -45.21 -41.76 29.29
CA THR A 25 -44.61 -42.55 30.37
C THR A 25 -43.19 -42.06 30.66
N VAL A 26 -42.60 -42.51 31.77
CA VAL A 26 -41.22 -42.17 32.13
C VAL A 26 -40.22 -42.68 31.08
N ASP A 27 -40.46 -43.87 30.54
CA ASP A 27 -39.60 -44.49 29.51
C ASP A 27 -39.69 -43.72 28.20
N GLU A 28 -40.90 -43.36 27.76
CA GLU A 28 -41.11 -42.52 26.56
C GLU A 28 -40.44 -41.14 26.71
N MET A 29 -40.52 -40.53 27.90
CA MET A 29 -39.88 -39.24 28.16
C MET A 29 -38.35 -39.33 28.09
N THR A 30 -37.79 -40.41 28.63
CA THR A 30 -36.35 -40.68 28.61
C THR A 30 -35.84 -40.85 27.17
N GLU A 31 -36.53 -41.62 26.33
CA GLU A 31 -36.17 -41.78 24.92
C GLU A 31 -36.23 -40.47 24.14
N LEU A 32 -37.27 -39.65 24.35
CA LEU A 32 -37.43 -38.35 23.69
C LEU A 32 -36.30 -37.38 24.06
N VAL A 33 -35.93 -37.34 25.34
CA VAL A 33 -34.81 -36.50 25.82
C VAL A 33 -33.48 -37.01 25.27
N SER A 34 -33.24 -38.32 25.27
CA SER A 34 -32.03 -38.91 24.69
C SER A 34 -31.91 -38.60 23.19
N ALA A 35 -32.99 -38.73 22.42
CA ALA A 35 -33.00 -38.38 21.00
C ALA A 35 -32.67 -36.90 20.76
N ARG A 36 -33.18 -35.99 21.58
CA ARG A 36 -32.90 -34.56 21.48
C ARG A 36 -31.47 -34.20 21.86
N ILE A 37 -30.90 -34.87 22.85
CA ILE A 37 -29.49 -34.70 23.24
C ILE A 37 -28.58 -35.18 22.11
N VAL A 38 -28.86 -36.35 21.53
CA VAL A 38 -28.07 -36.90 20.41
C VAL A 38 -28.17 -36.02 19.18
N SER A 39 -29.35 -35.50 18.83
CA SER A 39 -29.51 -34.59 17.70
C SER A 39 -28.75 -33.28 17.91
N ALA A 40 -28.85 -32.68 19.10
CA ALA A 40 -28.12 -31.45 19.43
C ALA A 40 -26.60 -31.66 19.43
N ALA A 41 -26.11 -32.77 19.98
CA ALA A 41 -24.69 -33.11 19.96
C ALA A 41 -24.19 -33.33 18.53
N SER A 42 -25.00 -33.97 17.67
CA SER A 42 -24.69 -34.14 16.26
C SER A 42 -24.62 -32.82 15.51
N GLU A 43 -25.59 -31.91 15.71
CA GLU A 43 -25.58 -30.57 15.12
C GLU A 43 -24.35 -29.77 15.55
N ILE A 44 -24.04 -29.75 16.85
CA ILE A 44 -22.83 -29.08 17.38
C ILE A 44 -21.56 -29.69 16.77
N SER A 45 -21.50 -31.02 16.61
CA SER A 45 -20.35 -31.70 15.98
C SER A 45 -20.18 -31.32 14.51
N THR A 46 -21.28 -31.12 13.78
CA THR A 46 -21.24 -30.67 12.38
C THR A 46 -20.73 -29.22 12.28
N PHE A 47 -21.24 -28.33 13.13
CA PHE A 47 -20.75 -26.94 13.18
C PHE A 47 -19.28 -26.85 13.61
N ALA A 48 -18.84 -27.67 14.56
CA ALA A 48 -17.44 -27.72 14.99
C ALA A 48 -16.53 -28.26 13.89
N ALA A 49 -16.98 -29.24 13.10
CA ALA A 49 -16.22 -29.78 11.97
C ALA A 49 -16.06 -28.75 10.83
N ALA A 50 -17.14 -28.05 10.46
CA ALA A 50 -17.08 -26.99 9.45
C ALA A 50 -16.18 -25.81 9.88
N ALA A 51 -16.27 -25.40 11.16
CA ALA A 51 -15.40 -24.38 11.72
C ALA A 51 -13.92 -24.82 11.76
N ALA A 52 -13.63 -26.09 12.04
CA ALA A 52 -12.27 -26.63 12.06
C ALA A 52 -11.67 -26.83 10.66
N ALA A 53 -12.51 -27.13 9.66
CA ALA A 53 -12.09 -27.29 8.27
C ALA A 53 -11.85 -25.97 7.54
N GLY A 54 -12.21 -24.81 8.14
CA GLY A 54 -12.03 -23.48 7.55
C GLY A 54 -12.78 -23.28 6.23
N THR A 55 -13.70 -24.18 5.91
CA THR A 55 -14.54 -24.18 4.72
C THR A 55 -15.91 -23.71 5.17
N ASP A 56 -16.13 -22.40 5.09
CA ASP A 56 -17.46 -21.85 5.25
C ASP A 56 -18.26 -22.20 3.99
N GLU A 57 -19.00 -23.32 4.03
CA GLU A 57 -19.82 -23.84 2.92
C GLU A 57 -20.89 -22.82 2.42
N PHE A 58 -21.03 -21.69 3.11
CA PHE A 58 -21.90 -20.57 2.75
C PHE A 58 -21.19 -19.44 2.00
N GLU A 59 -19.85 -19.42 1.90
CA GLU A 59 -19.10 -18.39 1.12
C GLU A 59 -19.55 -18.39 -0.35
N ASP A 60 -19.67 -19.57 -0.96
CA ASP A 60 -20.08 -19.74 -2.38
C ASP A 60 -21.57 -19.45 -2.64
N GLN A 61 -22.37 -19.26 -1.58
CA GLN A 61 -23.81 -18.98 -1.68
C GLN A 61 -24.16 -17.51 -1.45
N LEU A 62 -23.19 -16.66 -1.10
CA LEU A 62 -23.41 -15.23 -0.94
C LEU A 62 -23.56 -14.55 -2.32
N PRO A 63 -24.51 -13.61 -2.49
CA PRO A 63 -24.58 -12.80 -3.69
C PRO A 63 -23.23 -12.13 -3.94
N GLN A 64 -22.65 -12.36 -5.12
CA GLN A 64 -21.45 -11.64 -5.52
C GLN A 64 -21.79 -10.16 -5.62
N SER A 65 -21.23 -9.36 -4.72
CA SER A 65 -21.37 -7.91 -4.70
C SER A 65 -20.03 -7.28 -5.05
N ASP A 66 -20.02 -6.42 -6.06
CA ASP A 66 -18.83 -5.65 -6.46
C ASP A 66 -18.44 -4.60 -5.39
N THR A 67 -19.27 -4.43 -4.35
CA THR A 67 -19.02 -3.54 -3.21
C THR A 67 -19.35 -4.23 -1.89
N PHE A 68 -18.38 -4.27 -0.97
CA PHE A 68 -18.60 -4.66 0.42
C PHE A 68 -18.74 -3.43 1.32
N SER A 69 -19.80 -3.37 2.13
CA SER A 69 -20.01 -2.29 3.10
C SER A 69 -19.23 -2.51 4.41
N TRP A 70 -18.94 -3.77 4.74
CA TRP A 70 -18.24 -4.17 5.96
C TRP A 70 -17.23 -5.28 5.69
N LEU A 71 -16.15 -5.28 6.47
CA LEU A 71 -15.10 -6.29 6.54
C LEU A 71 -15.14 -6.93 7.93
N ARG A 72 -15.06 -8.26 8.01
CA ARG A 72 -14.75 -8.93 9.27
C ARG A 72 -13.26 -8.73 9.55
N THR A 73 -12.93 -8.09 10.66
CA THR A 73 -11.54 -7.87 11.11
C THR A 73 -11.38 -8.38 12.53
N LEU A 74 -10.14 -8.43 13.01
CA LEU A 74 -9.84 -8.69 14.41
C LEU A 74 -9.44 -7.37 15.08
N ASP A 75 -9.93 -7.14 16.29
CA ASP A 75 -9.44 -6.04 17.14
C ASP A 75 -8.05 -6.37 17.72
N GLY A 76 -7.47 -5.42 18.47
CA GLY A 76 -6.16 -5.61 19.12
C GLY A 76 -6.11 -6.77 20.12
N SER A 77 -7.26 -7.27 20.57
CA SER A 77 -7.43 -8.40 21.47
C SER A 77 -7.78 -9.70 20.73
N LYS A 78 -7.72 -9.71 19.39
CA LYS A 78 -8.08 -10.83 18.51
C LYS A 78 -9.56 -11.23 18.56
N ASN A 79 -10.46 -10.32 18.99
CA ASN A 79 -11.89 -10.56 18.89
C ASN A 79 -12.40 -10.20 17.49
N PRO A 80 -13.31 -11.00 16.90
CA PRO A 80 -13.99 -10.64 15.65
C PRO A 80 -14.77 -9.34 15.79
N THR A 81 -14.60 -8.43 14.84
CA THR A 81 -15.33 -7.16 14.76
C THR A 81 -15.71 -6.82 13.31
N LEU A 82 -16.67 -5.92 13.13
CA LEU A 82 -17.11 -5.41 11.82
C LEU A 82 -16.50 -4.03 11.59
N THR A 83 -15.60 -3.94 10.62
CA THR A 83 -15.01 -2.66 10.18
C THR A 83 -15.70 -2.19 8.90
N SER A 84 -16.16 -0.95 8.85
CA SER A 84 -16.72 -0.42 7.60
C SER A 84 -15.65 -0.31 6.52
N SER A 85 -16.03 -0.47 5.25
CA SER A 85 -15.11 -0.31 4.12
C SER A 85 -14.47 1.09 4.09
N SER A 86 -15.20 2.13 4.50
CA SER A 86 -14.65 3.49 4.63
C SER A 86 -13.59 3.62 5.73
N ALA A 87 -13.78 2.97 6.88
CA ALA A 87 -12.79 2.97 7.96
C ALA A 87 -11.53 2.20 7.55
N ALA A 88 -11.70 1.04 6.91
CA ALA A 88 -10.59 0.27 6.36
C ALA A 88 -9.84 1.05 5.28
N ALA A 89 -10.54 1.68 4.34
CA ALA A 89 -9.93 2.49 3.28
C ALA A 89 -9.11 3.66 3.84
N LYS A 90 -9.59 4.31 4.91
CA LYS A 90 -8.83 5.39 5.58
C LYS A 90 -7.51 4.89 6.16
N VAL A 91 -7.54 3.75 6.85
CA VAL A 91 -6.33 3.16 7.47
C VAL A 91 -5.39 2.64 6.39
N LEU A 92 -5.89 1.82 5.47
CA LEU A 92 -5.11 1.23 4.38
C LEU A 92 -4.55 2.30 3.45
N GLY A 93 -5.32 3.33 3.09
CA GLY A 93 -4.86 4.45 2.28
C GLY A 93 -3.72 5.24 2.95
N GLY A 94 -3.71 5.35 4.28
CA GLY A 94 -2.60 5.93 5.03
C GLY A 94 -1.38 5.02 5.14
N LEU A 95 -1.59 3.70 5.28
CA LEU A 95 -0.52 2.70 5.40
C LEU A 95 0.18 2.44 4.07
N ILE A 96 -0.61 2.17 3.03
CA ILE A 96 -0.16 1.91 1.66
C ILE A 96 0.39 3.22 1.05
N GLY A 97 -0.34 4.32 1.20
CA GLY A 97 0.11 5.68 0.86
C GLY A 97 0.36 5.94 -0.63
N VAL A 98 0.32 7.22 -1.00
CA VAL A 98 0.94 7.70 -2.24
C VAL A 98 2.41 7.91 -1.96
N THR A 99 3.25 7.49 -2.91
CA THR A 99 4.69 7.67 -2.82
C THR A 99 5.04 9.15 -2.85
N THR A 100 5.89 9.56 -1.92
CA THR A 100 6.43 10.92 -1.88
C THR A 100 7.94 10.86 -2.13
N PRO A 101 8.61 12.00 -2.35
CA PRO A 101 10.07 12.06 -2.43
C PRO A 101 10.80 11.44 -1.22
N THR A 102 10.13 11.29 -0.06
CA THR A 102 10.71 10.84 1.22
C THR A 102 10.12 9.53 1.77
N LYS A 103 8.98 9.05 1.27
CA LYS A 103 8.30 7.83 1.75
C LYS A 103 7.93 6.93 0.58
N ASP A 104 8.24 5.65 0.69
CA ASP A 104 7.76 4.62 -0.24
C ASP A 104 6.23 4.47 -0.13
N GLY A 105 5.58 4.29 -1.28
CA GLY A 105 4.14 4.07 -1.38
C GLY A 105 3.85 3.02 -2.47
N LEU A 106 2.71 3.12 -3.17
CA LEU A 106 2.38 2.23 -4.29
C LEU A 106 3.37 2.26 -5.46
N MET A 107 4.21 3.30 -5.53
CA MET A 107 5.37 3.40 -6.40
C MET A 107 6.65 3.45 -5.53
N PRO A 108 7.80 2.95 -6.00
CA PRO A 108 9.05 3.16 -5.28
C PRO A 108 9.43 4.65 -5.20
N LYS A 109 9.89 5.17 -4.05
CA LYS A 109 10.23 6.61 -3.90
C LYS A 109 11.30 7.10 -4.87
N ASN A 110 12.13 6.19 -5.36
CA ASN A 110 13.19 6.47 -6.32
C ASN A 110 12.70 6.62 -7.76
N GLN A 111 11.41 6.34 -8.03
CA GLN A 111 10.76 6.60 -9.32
C GLN A 111 9.84 7.84 -9.30
N VAL A 112 9.70 8.49 -8.14
CA VAL A 112 8.88 9.70 -8.00
C VAL A 112 9.48 10.84 -8.79
N CYS A 113 8.67 11.47 -9.64
CA CYS A 113 9.01 12.74 -10.25
C CYS A 113 9.13 13.81 -9.16
N ARG A 114 10.24 14.55 -9.16
CA ARG A 114 10.52 15.58 -8.16
C ARG A 114 10.35 16.93 -8.82
N ASN A 115 9.60 17.84 -8.20
CA ASN A 115 9.46 19.20 -8.70
C ASN A 115 9.87 20.23 -7.67
N ILE A 116 10.41 21.35 -8.13
CA ILE A 116 10.70 22.50 -7.30
C ILE A 116 10.43 23.80 -8.06
N ALA A 117 9.84 24.77 -7.36
CA ALA A 117 9.76 26.15 -7.83
C ALA A 117 11.00 26.91 -7.39
N LYS A 118 11.71 27.50 -8.34
CA LYS A 118 12.89 28.33 -8.10
C LYS A 118 12.53 29.81 -8.29
N ILE A 119 12.80 30.64 -7.28
CA ILE A 119 12.66 32.11 -7.35
C ILE A 119 13.86 32.76 -8.06
N ASN A 120 13.70 33.99 -8.56
CA ASN A 120 14.78 34.73 -9.21
C ASN A 120 16.08 34.72 -8.39
N ASN A 121 17.23 34.70 -9.07
CA ASN A 121 18.58 34.68 -8.47
C ASN A 121 19.00 33.39 -7.71
N LEU A 122 18.14 32.37 -7.60
CA LEU A 122 18.57 31.05 -7.15
C LEU A 122 18.96 30.15 -8.33
N HIS A 123 19.66 29.07 -8.04
CA HIS A 123 19.95 27.99 -8.97
C HIS A 123 19.24 26.72 -8.52
N CYS A 124 19.09 25.76 -9.42
CA CYS A 124 18.55 24.45 -9.06
C CYS A 124 19.67 23.43 -8.99
N ARG A 125 19.68 22.62 -7.93
CA ARG A 125 20.56 21.48 -7.76
C ARG A 125 19.75 20.19 -7.82
N LEU A 126 20.05 19.35 -8.81
CA LEU A 126 19.64 17.95 -8.84
C LEU A 126 20.80 17.12 -8.30
N LYS A 127 20.63 16.55 -7.12
CA LYS A 127 21.61 15.63 -6.52
C LYS A 127 21.20 14.20 -6.80
N CYS A 128 22.08 13.44 -7.43
CA CYS A 128 21.90 12.03 -7.75
C CYS A 128 22.89 11.21 -6.93
N ASN A 129 22.41 10.34 -6.05
CA ASN A 129 23.27 9.43 -5.29
C ASN A 129 23.63 8.23 -6.14
N ILE A 130 24.92 7.92 -6.22
CA ILE A 130 25.50 6.83 -7.00
C ILE A 130 26.36 6.04 -6.02
N SER A 131 25.88 4.86 -5.63
CA SER A 131 26.44 4.10 -4.50
C SER A 131 27.45 3.05 -4.95
N SER A 132 27.41 2.69 -6.23
CA SER A 132 28.28 1.65 -6.79
C SER A 132 28.95 2.13 -8.10
N PRO A 133 30.23 1.83 -8.31
CA PRO A 133 30.90 1.98 -9.60
C PRO A 133 30.11 1.37 -10.77
N GLY A 134 29.87 2.16 -11.81
CA GLY A 134 29.13 1.74 -13.01
C GLY A 134 27.62 1.90 -12.94
N GLU A 135 27.06 2.30 -11.79
CA GLU A 135 25.67 2.74 -11.72
C GLU A 135 25.46 3.99 -12.59
N TRP A 136 24.40 3.96 -13.39
CA TRP A 136 23.96 5.10 -14.18
C TRP A 136 22.70 5.73 -13.61
N VAL A 137 22.52 7.02 -13.89
CA VAL A 137 21.34 7.79 -13.56
C VAL A 137 20.88 8.46 -14.85
N ASN A 138 19.69 8.07 -15.32
CA ASN A 138 19.09 8.58 -16.54
C ASN A 138 17.75 9.22 -16.20
N GLY A 139 17.54 10.46 -16.64
CA GLY A 139 16.28 11.15 -16.41
C GLY A 139 16.04 12.32 -17.35
N PHE A 140 14.82 12.81 -17.33
CA PHE A 140 14.42 14.03 -18.02
C PHE A 140 14.32 15.17 -17.02
N LEU A 141 14.99 16.27 -17.34
CA LEU A 141 14.83 17.55 -16.69
C LEU A 141 13.87 18.39 -17.54
N TYR A 142 12.72 18.71 -16.98
CA TYR A 142 11.80 19.69 -17.53
C TYR A 142 11.95 20.98 -16.75
N VAL A 143 12.12 22.07 -17.48
CA VAL A 143 12.10 23.41 -16.91
C VAL A 143 10.94 24.12 -17.58
N GLY A 144 10.00 24.67 -16.81
CA GLY A 144 8.87 25.47 -17.28
C GLY A 144 8.98 26.94 -16.82
N SER A 145 8.79 27.89 -17.74
CA SER A 145 8.84 29.32 -17.45
C SER A 145 7.45 29.87 -17.15
N THR A 146 7.39 31.07 -16.57
CA THR A 146 6.14 31.81 -16.38
C THR A 146 5.47 32.20 -17.70
N SER A 147 6.21 32.22 -18.81
CA SER A 147 5.69 32.51 -20.15
C SER A 147 5.06 31.29 -20.85
N GLY A 148 4.99 30.12 -20.19
CA GLY A 148 4.47 28.89 -20.78
C GLY A 148 5.45 28.17 -21.71
N SER A 149 6.70 28.64 -21.81
CA SER A 149 7.76 27.96 -22.55
C SER A 149 8.36 26.84 -21.70
N VAL A 150 8.69 25.71 -22.33
CA VAL A 150 9.28 24.55 -21.64
C VAL A 150 10.58 24.15 -22.31
N SER A 151 11.63 23.98 -21.50
CA SER A 151 12.90 23.37 -21.89
C SER A 151 12.88 21.92 -21.41
N THR A 152 13.27 20.97 -22.26
CA THR A 152 13.34 19.55 -21.89
C THR A 152 14.70 19.02 -22.27
N ILE A 153 15.38 18.42 -21.31
CA ILE A 153 16.75 17.93 -21.45
C ILE A 153 16.84 16.53 -20.86
N ALA A 154 17.31 15.58 -21.66
CA ALA A 154 17.68 14.26 -21.18
C ALA A 154 19.11 14.30 -20.64
N VAL A 155 19.29 13.83 -19.40
CA VAL A 155 20.59 13.76 -18.73
C VAL A 155 20.95 12.32 -18.41
N SER A 156 22.22 11.98 -18.64
CA SER A 156 22.82 10.70 -18.24
C SER A 156 24.06 10.97 -17.41
N VAL A 157 24.12 10.33 -16.24
CA VAL A 157 25.21 10.48 -15.28
C VAL A 157 25.70 9.11 -14.83
N MET A 158 27.01 8.92 -14.73
CA MET A 158 27.64 7.69 -14.26
C MET A 158 28.95 8.01 -13.53
N ILE A 159 29.19 7.34 -12.40
CA ILE A 159 30.50 7.29 -11.74
C ILE A 159 31.09 5.91 -12.00
N TRP A 160 32.21 5.83 -12.71
CA TRP A 160 32.92 4.57 -12.90
C TRP A 160 33.98 4.34 -11.81
N ASN A 161 34.66 5.41 -11.39
CA ASN A 161 35.56 5.43 -10.22
C ASN A 161 35.84 6.89 -9.83
N GLU A 162 36.71 7.11 -8.83
CA GLU A 162 37.10 8.44 -8.34
C GLU A 162 37.60 9.40 -9.43
N THR A 163 38.14 8.88 -10.54
CA THR A 163 38.73 9.68 -11.63
C THR A 163 37.90 9.71 -12.91
N LYS A 164 36.93 8.81 -13.04
CA LYS A 164 36.15 8.60 -14.27
C LYS A 164 34.68 8.85 -13.99
N VAL A 165 34.27 10.08 -14.23
CA VAL A 165 32.87 10.52 -14.18
C VAL A 165 32.41 10.90 -15.58
N PHE A 166 31.23 10.40 -15.93
CA PHE A 166 30.58 10.72 -17.19
C PHE A 166 29.26 11.43 -16.88
N CYS A 167 29.15 12.68 -17.29
CA CYS A 167 27.92 13.45 -17.24
C CYS A 167 27.69 14.01 -18.63
N LYS A 168 26.54 13.70 -19.25
CA LYS A 168 26.23 14.15 -20.61
C LYS A 168 24.78 14.58 -20.73
N LEU A 169 24.59 15.63 -21.52
CA LEU A 169 23.30 15.97 -22.11
C LEU A 169 23.11 15.07 -23.34
N ILE A 170 22.04 14.28 -23.35
CA ILE A 170 21.79 13.32 -24.45
C ILE A 170 21.08 14.01 -25.61
N ASN A 171 20.05 14.79 -25.30
CA ASN A 171 19.24 15.52 -26.26
C ASN A 171 18.39 16.55 -25.50
N GLY A 172 18.13 17.72 -26.09
CA GLY A 172 17.23 18.68 -25.49
C GLY A 172 17.14 20.03 -26.19
N VAL A 173 16.10 20.79 -25.83
CA VAL A 173 15.95 22.18 -26.20
C VAL A 173 16.33 23.02 -24.99
N LYS A 174 17.43 23.78 -25.10
CA LYS A 174 17.97 24.65 -24.03
C LYS A 174 16.96 25.69 -23.54
N GLY A 175 16.15 26.23 -24.45
CA GLY A 175 15.20 27.30 -24.16
C GLY A 175 15.86 28.47 -23.45
N TYR A 176 15.55 28.66 -22.17
CA TYR A 176 16.03 29.75 -21.31
C TYR A 176 16.94 29.27 -20.17
N ILE A 177 17.37 28.01 -20.20
CA ILE A 177 18.44 27.53 -19.34
C ILE A 177 19.72 28.22 -19.81
N SER A 178 20.41 28.94 -18.93
CA SER A 178 21.65 29.65 -19.25
C SER A 178 22.80 28.67 -19.43
N SER A 179 22.97 27.79 -18.45
CA SER A 179 24.02 26.78 -18.38
C SER A 179 23.56 25.57 -17.56
N ILE A 180 24.20 24.42 -17.80
CA ILE A 180 24.14 23.28 -16.89
C ILE A 180 25.57 22.90 -16.57
N SER A 181 25.85 22.67 -15.30
CA SER A 181 27.15 22.20 -14.83
C SER A 181 26.98 21.04 -13.86
N TYR A 182 28.06 20.32 -13.57
CA TYR A 182 28.04 19.25 -12.58
C TYR A 182 29.30 19.25 -11.71
N ILE A 183 29.17 18.68 -10.51
CA ILE A 183 30.29 18.38 -9.64
C ILE A 183 30.14 16.96 -9.10
N GLN A 184 31.26 16.25 -8.99
CA GLN A 184 31.34 14.97 -8.31
C GLN A 184 31.55 15.20 -6.81
N GLU A 185 30.73 14.53 -6.01
CA GLU A 185 30.88 14.36 -4.57
C GLU A 185 31.19 12.88 -4.28
N THR A 186 31.58 12.52 -3.06
CA THR A 186 32.06 11.17 -2.71
C THR A 186 31.15 10.03 -3.20
N ASN A 187 29.83 10.14 -3.00
CA ASN A 187 28.84 9.12 -3.38
C ASN A 187 27.66 9.71 -4.18
N SER A 188 27.88 10.86 -4.82
CA SER A 188 26.83 11.55 -5.54
C SER A 188 27.37 12.47 -6.60
N ILE A 189 26.53 12.82 -7.57
CA ILE A 189 26.78 13.90 -8.50
C ILE A 189 25.68 14.92 -8.35
N SER A 190 26.08 16.18 -8.24
CA SER A 190 25.17 17.32 -8.22
C SER A 190 25.22 18.00 -9.58
N LEU A 191 24.07 18.07 -10.25
CA LEU A 191 23.88 18.89 -11.44
C LEU A 191 23.27 20.21 -11.05
N PHE A 192 23.80 21.29 -11.59
CA PHE A 192 23.32 22.64 -11.40
C PHE A 192 22.70 23.15 -12.69
N VAL A 193 21.52 23.72 -12.57
CA VAL A 193 20.79 24.32 -13.69
C VAL A 193 20.71 25.81 -13.43
N GLU A 194 21.39 26.58 -14.27
CA GLU A 194 21.38 28.03 -14.22
C GLU A 194 20.30 28.60 -15.15
N MET A 195 19.57 29.58 -14.67
CA MET A 195 18.60 30.35 -15.45
C MET A 195 18.34 31.67 -14.75
N ALA A 196 18.10 32.75 -15.49
CA ALA A 196 17.91 34.07 -14.89
C ALA A 196 16.56 34.22 -14.16
N GLN A 197 15.51 33.59 -14.70
CA GLN A 197 14.14 33.84 -14.30
C GLN A 197 13.61 32.80 -13.30
N TYR A 198 12.43 33.08 -12.73
CA TYR A 198 11.62 32.09 -12.02
C TYR A 198 11.30 30.93 -12.94
N ALA A 199 11.38 29.70 -12.41
CA ALA A 199 11.01 28.51 -13.15
C ALA A 199 10.49 27.41 -12.22
N ASN A 200 9.60 26.58 -12.75
CA ASN A 200 9.29 25.29 -12.16
C ASN A 200 10.14 24.23 -12.84
N ILE A 201 10.81 23.42 -12.04
CA ILE A 201 11.75 22.42 -12.51
C ILE A 201 11.24 21.07 -12.05
N LEU A 202 11.12 20.13 -12.98
CA LEU A 202 10.69 18.76 -12.74
C LEU A 202 11.80 17.83 -13.20
N PHE A 203 12.20 16.91 -12.34
CA PHE A 203 13.05 15.79 -12.70
C PHE A 203 12.23 14.50 -12.73
N ALA A 204 12.17 13.85 -13.89
CA ALA A 204 11.53 12.57 -14.08
C ALA A 204 12.58 11.47 -14.32
N PRO A 205 12.75 10.52 -13.39
CA PRO A 205 13.70 9.41 -13.56
C PRO A 205 13.21 8.42 -14.64
N MET A 206 14.10 7.95 -15.53
CA MET A 206 13.75 7.02 -16.62
C MET A 206 13.87 5.54 -16.24
N THR A 207 14.89 5.16 -15.47
CA THR A 207 15.19 3.75 -15.17
C THR A 207 15.97 3.59 -13.87
N GLN A 208 15.76 2.46 -13.18
CA GLN A 208 16.41 2.05 -11.92
C GLN A 208 16.08 2.91 -10.68
N LEU A 209 16.10 2.26 -9.51
CA LEU A 209 15.76 2.83 -8.22
C LEU A 209 16.92 3.65 -7.65
N TYR A 210 17.28 4.79 -8.25
CA TYR A 210 18.33 5.64 -7.70
C TYR A 210 17.77 6.74 -6.79
N SER A 211 18.47 6.98 -5.69
CA SER A 211 18.12 8.04 -4.74
C SER A 211 18.54 9.38 -5.32
N SER A 212 17.63 10.34 -5.41
CA SER A 212 17.91 11.69 -5.89
C SER A 212 17.16 12.74 -5.05
N SER A 213 17.60 13.99 -5.11
CA SER A 213 16.89 15.13 -4.54
C SER A 213 16.98 16.33 -5.47
N LEU A 214 15.96 17.20 -5.40
CA LEU A 214 15.89 18.43 -6.16
C LEU A 214 15.71 19.58 -5.17
N GLU A 215 16.60 20.56 -5.23
CA GLU A 215 16.61 21.69 -4.28
C GLU A 215 17.05 23.00 -4.96
N THR A 216 16.78 24.12 -4.31
CA THR A 216 17.28 25.44 -4.71
C THR A 216 18.55 25.77 -3.95
N VAL A 217 19.54 26.35 -4.62
CA VAL A 217 20.82 26.78 -4.02
C VAL A 217 21.11 28.23 -4.41
N GLU A 218 21.85 28.94 -3.56
CA GLU A 218 22.18 30.37 -3.76
C GLU A 218 23.30 30.57 -4.78
N SER A 219 24.17 29.58 -4.97
CA SER A 219 25.31 29.67 -5.87
C SER A 219 25.67 28.32 -6.47
N ILE A 220 26.35 28.37 -7.61
CA ILE A 220 26.98 27.21 -8.26
C ILE A 220 28.45 27.19 -7.84
N PRO A 221 29.01 26.05 -7.40
CA PRO A 221 30.43 25.92 -7.08
C PRO A 221 31.31 26.36 -8.24
N SER A 222 32.40 27.09 -7.95
CA SER A 222 33.30 27.63 -8.97
C SER A 222 34.08 26.57 -9.73
N ASP A 223 34.22 25.38 -9.16
CA ASP A 223 34.87 24.20 -9.72
C ASP A 223 33.88 23.26 -10.43
N ALA A 224 32.60 23.63 -10.54
CA ALA A 224 31.63 22.86 -11.31
C ALA A 224 32.00 22.86 -12.81
N ILE A 225 31.94 21.68 -13.41
CA ILE A 225 32.29 21.46 -14.81
C ILE A 225 31.05 21.74 -15.66
N ASN A 226 31.15 22.71 -16.59
CA ASN A 226 30.07 23.02 -17.52
C ASN A 226 29.84 21.86 -18.50
N LEU A 227 28.56 21.57 -18.77
CA LEU A 227 28.14 20.67 -19.82
C LEU A 227 27.85 21.47 -21.08
N ASP A 228 28.47 21.04 -22.18
CA ASP A 228 28.20 21.62 -23.49
C ASP A 228 26.83 21.17 -24.01
N PHE A 229 26.14 22.10 -24.68
CA PHE A 229 24.84 21.89 -25.33
C PHE A 229 25.01 21.57 -26.81
#